data_AF-A0A511YLS8-F1
#
_entry.id   AF-A0A511YLS8-F1
#
_cell.length_a   1.000
_cell.length_b   1.000
_cell.length_c   1.000
_cell.angle_alpha   90.00
_cell.angle_beta   90.00
_cell.angle_gamma   90.00
#
_symmetry.space_group_name_H-M   'P 1'
#
loop_
_entity.id
_entity.type
_entity.pdbx_description
1 polymer ?
#
loop_
_entity_poly.entity_id
_entity_poly.type
_entity_poly.pdbx_seq_one_letter_code
_entity_poly.pdbx_strand_id
1 'polypeptide(L)'
;MAFCKESIFPKKYFFDSYGIQNLIENPHKSVGDTSVTNTATFYRILKVDRYVLTPALALVLYFTAIYVIFRKYAVESISFFKFLLIVIYSAMAMVYISTFSKDFVVFSMVVLPFIFFEKKRLWIWTLFVLFYAFFFRNYWFITISLFWGIKLFIVKKPKLLLIAIPVYYILISFVYFYIFGTPLSLIRYYANMDRDADSAQTAISIFIKGDNFLMEAANYFITLIFLIIPIPLLLLAKPFYIVLTFLISVFFFNFIKLYVKEFSNKDYTNIFSFVISFMLVQSLFEPDYGSFVKHLAPLYPLIFVCIAKNTKAVEN
;
A
#
# COMPACT_ATOMS: atom_id res chain seq x y z
N MET A 1 -20.45 3.76 0.77
CA MET A 1 -19.20 4.55 0.78
C MET A 1 -18.78 5.05 -0.61
N ALA A 2 -18.75 4.19 -1.64
CA ALA A 2 -18.26 4.58 -2.97
C ALA A 2 -18.92 5.84 -3.59
N PHE A 3 -20.23 6.01 -3.43
CA PHE A 3 -20.97 7.15 -3.99
C PHE A 3 -21.08 8.37 -3.05
N CYS A 4 -21.07 8.17 -1.72
CA CYS A 4 -21.35 9.24 -0.74
C CYS A 4 -20.11 9.72 0.03
N LYS A 5 -18.90 9.32 -0.38
CA LYS A 5 -17.66 9.65 0.35
C LYS A 5 -17.37 11.15 0.45
N GLU A 6 -17.69 11.92 -0.59
CA GLU A 6 -17.42 13.37 -0.65
C GLU A 6 -18.31 14.19 0.30
N SER A 7 -19.45 13.65 0.75
CA SER A 7 -20.30 14.31 1.76
C SER A 7 -19.91 13.97 3.21
N ILE A 8 -19.10 12.94 3.41
CA ILE A 8 -18.69 12.45 4.74
C ILE A 8 -17.27 12.91 5.08
N PHE A 9 -16.36 12.88 4.09
CA PHE A 9 -14.94 13.15 4.30
C PHE A 9 -14.56 14.57 3.89
N PRO A 10 -13.61 15.22 4.59
CA PRO A 10 -13.08 16.52 4.20
C PRO A 10 -12.57 16.55 2.76
N LYS A 11 -12.77 17.68 2.06
CA LYS A 11 -12.39 17.87 0.64
C LYS A 11 -10.91 17.57 0.37
N LYS A 12 -10.02 17.76 1.35
CA LYS A 12 -8.58 17.52 1.21
C LYS A 12 -8.21 16.10 0.79
N TYR A 13 -9.00 15.09 1.16
CA TYR A 13 -8.78 13.70 0.74
C TYR A 13 -8.99 13.47 -0.77
N PHE A 14 -9.58 14.44 -1.46
CA PHE A 14 -9.95 14.35 -2.89
C PHE A 14 -9.18 15.35 -3.77
N PHE A 15 -8.24 16.13 -3.24
CA PHE A 15 -7.48 17.13 -4.02
C PHE A 15 -6.78 16.54 -5.25
N ASP A 16 -6.12 15.38 -5.11
CA ASP A 16 -5.53 14.67 -6.25
C ASP A 16 -6.57 14.32 -7.33
N SER A 17 -7.77 13.93 -6.90
CA SER A 17 -8.85 13.54 -7.80
C SER A 17 -9.38 14.73 -8.59
N TYR A 18 -9.55 15.89 -7.94
CA TYR A 18 -9.88 17.14 -8.62
C TYR A 18 -8.79 17.55 -9.62
N GLY A 19 -7.51 17.39 -9.24
CA GLY A 19 -6.37 17.66 -10.12
C GLY A 19 -6.38 16.78 -11.38
N ILE A 20 -6.61 15.47 -11.21
CA ILE A 20 -6.72 14.52 -12.33
C ILE A 20 -7.93 14.86 -13.22
N GLN A 21 -9.08 15.18 -12.64
CA GLN A 21 -10.25 15.59 -13.42
C GLN A 21 -9.98 16.82 -14.27
N ASN A 22 -9.36 17.85 -13.69
CA ASN A 22 -9.02 19.07 -14.42
C ASN A 22 -8.09 18.77 -15.62
N LEU A 23 -7.17 17.81 -15.50
CA LEU A 23 -6.31 17.38 -16.60
C LEU A 23 -7.04 16.55 -17.67
N ILE A 24 -8.08 15.81 -17.30
CA ILE A 24 -8.94 15.10 -18.26
C ILE A 24 -9.73 16.12 -19.10
N GLU A 25 -10.26 17.16 -18.46
CA GLU A 25 -11.03 18.23 -19.10
C GLU A 25 -10.15 19.21 -19.88
N ASN A 26 -8.94 19.49 -19.41
CA ASN A 26 -8.00 20.46 -19.99
C ASN A 26 -6.62 19.81 -20.28
N PRO A 27 -6.51 18.94 -21.30
CA PRO A 27 -5.31 18.12 -21.54
C PRO A 27 -4.07 18.92 -21.99
N HIS A 28 -4.24 20.17 -22.43
CA HIS A 28 -3.13 21.04 -22.86
C HIS A 28 -2.47 21.81 -21.70
N LYS A 29 -3.08 21.82 -20.51
CA LYS A 29 -2.45 22.38 -19.31
C LYS A 29 -1.52 21.31 -18.73
N SER A 30 -0.26 21.29 -19.17
CA SER A 30 0.77 20.47 -18.54
C SER A 30 0.90 20.87 -17.07
N VAL A 31 0.54 19.96 -16.18
CA VAL A 31 1.01 19.98 -14.79
C VAL A 31 2.30 19.16 -14.79
N GLY A 32 3.39 19.71 -14.25
CA GLY A 32 4.75 19.21 -14.41
C GLY A 32 5.04 17.76 -13.98
N ASP A 33 4.08 17.04 -13.38
CA ASP A 33 4.23 15.61 -13.05
C ASP A 33 3.65 14.72 -14.17
N THR A 34 4.56 14.05 -14.91
CA THR A 34 4.24 13.05 -15.94
C THR A 34 3.35 11.92 -15.43
N SER A 35 3.48 11.55 -14.15
CA SER A 35 2.69 10.48 -13.53
C SER A 35 1.20 10.86 -13.41
N VAL A 36 0.90 12.11 -13.06
CA VAL A 36 -0.50 12.60 -12.98
C VAL A 36 -1.10 12.66 -14.38
N THR A 37 -0.34 13.12 -15.36
CA THR A 37 -0.76 13.17 -16.78
C THR A 37 -1.07 11.79 -17.34
N ASN A 38 -0.25 10.78 -17.03
CA ASN A 38 -0.50 9.40 -17.42
C ASN A 38 -1.76 8.83 -16.74
N THR A 39 -2.02 9.22 -15.50
CA THR A 39 -3.25 8.85 -14.77
C THR A 39 -4.50 9.45 -15.42
N ALA A 40 -4.47 10.74 -15.78
CA ALA A 40 -5.55 11.39 -16.52
C ALA A 40 -5.79 10.70 -17.88
N THR A 41 -4.71 10.36 -18.59
CA THR A 41 -4.79 9.64 -19.87
C THR A 41 -5.43 8.27 -19.72
N PHE A 42 -5.09 7.52 -18.67
CA PHE A 42 -5.72 6.23 -18.35
C PHE A 42 -7.24 6.35 -18.20
N TYR A 43 -7.71 7.31 -17.39
CA TYR A 43 -9.15 7.53 -17.21
C TYR A 43 -9.85 8.02 -18.49
N ARG A 44 -9.17 8.85 -19.28
CA ARG A 44 -9.68 9.32 -20.59
C ARG A 44 -9.85 8.16 -21.59
N ILE A 45 -8.90 7.22 -21.62
CA ILE A 45 -9.00 6.02 -22.47
C ILE A 45 -10.17 5.13 -22.02
N LEU A 46 -10.37 4.98 -20.70
CA LEU A 46 -11.50 4.23 -20.15
C LEU A 46 -12.86 4.90 -20.37
N LYS A 47 -12.88 6.22 -20.68
CA LYS A 47 -14.10 7.02 -20.87
C LYS A 47 -15.09 6.92 -19.70
N VAL A 48 -14.56 6.88 -18.48
CA VAL A 48 -15.36 6.82 -17.25
C VAL A 48 -15.45 8.19 -16.59
N ASP A 49 -16.58 8.48 -15.95
CA ASP A 49 -16.75 9.66 -15.11
C ASP A 49 -16.37 9.37 -13.65
N ARG A 50 -16.17 10.44 -12.88
CA ARG A 50 -15.71 10.38 -11.48
C ARG A 50 -16.79 9.96 -10.49
N TYR A 51 -18.05 10.25 -10.79
CA TYR A 51 -19.14 10.24 -9.81
C TYR A 51 -20.00 8.98 -9.88
N VAL A 52 -20.06 8.33 -11.05
CA VAL A 52 -20.93 7.18 -11.30
C VAL A 52 -20.11 5.99 -11.80
N LEU A 53 -19.50 6.08 -12.99
CA LEU A 53 -18.85 4.94 -13.63
C LEU A 53 -17.59 4.49 -12.88
N THR A 54 -16.74 5.41 -12.42
CA THR A 54 -15.54 5.03 -11.66
C THR A 54 -15.88 4.34 -10.34
N PRO A 55 -16.78 4.88 -9.49
CA PRO A 55 -17.23 4.17 -8.30
C PRO A 55 -17.88 2.81 -8.58
N ALA A 56 -18.72 2.71 -9.61
CA ALA A 56 -19.37 1.46 -9.99
C ALA A 56 -18.34 0.41 -10.44
N LEU A 57 -17.40 0.79 -11.31
CA LEU A 57 -16.32 -0.07 -11.76
C LEU A 57 -15.44 -0.52 -10.59
N ALA A 58 -15.06 0.40 -9.70
CA ALA A 58 -14.28 0.09 -8.51
C ALA A 58 -14.99 -0.92 -7.60
N LEU A 59 -16.31 -0.77 -7.37
CA LEU A 59 -17.09 -1.73 -6.60
C LEU A 59 -17.10 -3.12 -7.27
N VAL A 60 -17.41 -3.19 -8.56
CA VAL A 60 -17.46 -4.46 -9.30
C VAL A 60 -16.11 -5.18 -9.24
N LEU A 61 -15.01 -4.48 -9.54
CA LEU A 61 -13.67 -5.05 -9.50
C LEU A 61 -13.26 -5.48 -8.09
N TYR A 62 -13.62 -4.69 -7.08
CA TYR A 62 -13.29 -4.97 -5.69
C TYR A 62 -14.05 -6.18 -5.13
N PHE A 63 -15.36 -6.28 -5.38
CA PHE A 63 -16.13 -7.47 -5.01
C PHE A 63 -15.67 -8.71 -5.78
N THR A 64 -15.34 -8.56 -7.07
CA THR A 64 -14.74 -9.65 -7.86
C THR A 64 -13.43 -10.12 -7.23
N ALA A 65 -12.55 -9.19 -6.83
CA ALA A 65 -11.30 -9.52 -6.15
C ALA A 65 -11.54 -10.32 -4.86
N ILE A 66 -12.46 -9.87 -3.99
CA ILE A 66 -12.81 -10.59 -2.75
C ILE A 66 -13.34 -11.99 -3.07
N TYR A 67 -14.30 -12.09 -3.98
CA TYR A 67 -14.91 -13.37 -4.37
C TYR A 67 -13.87 -14.37 -4.88
N VAL A 68 -13.00 -13.94 -5.79
CA VAL A 68 -11.94 -14.80 -6.36
C VAL A 68 -10.96 -15.22 -5.26
N ILE A 69 -10.56 -14.32 -4.37
CA ILE A 69 -9.68 -14.66 -3.25
C ILE A 69 -10.32 -15.69 -2.33
N PHE A 70 -11.58 -15.49 -1.91
CA PHE A 70 -12.25 -16.38 -0.98
C PHE A 70 -12.44 -17.77 -1.56
N ARG A 71 -12.80 -17.87 -2.85
CA ARG A 71 -12.87 -19.14 -3.58
C ARG A 71 -11.51 -19.81 -3.67
N LYS A 72 -10.47 -19.05 -4.02
CA LYS A 72 -9.11 -19.55 -4.23
C LYS A 72 -8.46 -20.09 -2.96
N TYR A 73 -8.77 -19.48 -1.82
CA TYR A 73 -8.23 -19.87 -0.51
C TYR A 73 -9.23 -20.69 0.33
N ALA A 74 -10.30 -21.20 -0.30
CA ALA A 74 -11.32 -22.05 0.32
C ALA A 74 -11.81 -21.50 1.67
N VAL A 75 -12.19 -20.22 1.69
CA VAL A 75 -12.76 -19.58 2.86
C VAL A 75 -14.22 -20.02 3.00
N GLU A 76 -14.48 -20.94 3.91
CA GLU A 76 -15.82 -21.54 4.11
C GLU A 76 -16.71 -20.73 5.06
N SER A 77 -16.17 -20.26 6.17
CA SER A 77 -16.92 -19.50 7.17
C SER A 77 -16.05 -18.42 7.81
N ILE A 78 -16.70 -17.30 8.14
CA ILE A 78 -16.07 -16.14 8.74
C ILE A 78 -16.90 -15.77 9.97
N SER A 79 -16.27 -15.59 11.12
CA SER A 79 -16.97 -15.12 12.32
C SER A 79 -17.50 -13.70 12.12
N PHE A 80 -18.56 -13.33 12.83
CA PHE A 80 -19.18 -12.01 12.71
C PHE A 80 -18.17 -10.85 12.89
N PHE A 81 -17.26 -10.94 13.86
CA PHE A 81 -16.22 -9.93 14.07
C PHE A 81 -15.25 -9.80 12.89
N LYS A 82 -14.82 -10.93 12.30
CA LYS A 82 -13.95 -10.94 11.12
C LYS A 82 -14.68 -10.38 9.90
N PHE A 83 -15.97 -10.69 9.74
CA PHE A 83 -16.81 -10.11 8.71
C PHE A 83 -16.91 -8.58 8.87
N LEU A 84 -17.17 -8.10 10.09
CA LEU A 84 -17.22 -6.66 10.38
C LEU A 84 -15.90 -5.96 10.04
N LEU A 85 -14.76 -6.56 10.38
CA LEU A 85 -13.44 -6.04 10.00
C LEU A 85 -13.29 -5.92 8.48
N ILE A 86 -13.66 -6.98 7.73
CA ILE A 86 -13.60 -6.97 6.26
C ILE A 86 -14.49 -5.85 5.69
N VAL A 87 -15.69 -5.65 6.25
CA VAL A 87 -16.60 -4.56 5.83
C VAL A 87 -15.98 -3.19 6.11
N ILE A 88 -15.38 -2.97 7.28
CA ILE A 88 -14.72 -1.71 7.64
C ILE A 88 -13.56 -1.42 6.68
N TYR A 89 -12.66 -2.38 6.46
CA TYR A 89 -11.55 -2.20 5.50
C TYR A 89 -12.07 -1.95 4.09
N SER A 90 -13.11 -2.67 3.66
CA SER A 90 -13.72 -2.46 2.35
C SER A 90 -14.30 -1.06 2.20
N ALA A 91 -14.97 -0.54 3.25
CA ALA A 91 -15.47 0.83 3.27
C ALA A 91 -14.32 1.84 3.16
N MET A 92 -13.23 1.64 3.90
CA MET A 92 -12.03 2.48 3.81
C MET A 92 -11.40 2.44 2.41
N ALA A 93 -11.25 1.24 1.82
CA ALA A 93 -10.73 1.09 0.47
C ALA A 93 -11.57 1.88 -0.54
N MET A 94 -12.90 1.81 -0.43
CA MET A 94 -13.81 2.55 -1.30
C MET A 94 -13.63 4.06 -1.21
N VAL A 95 -13.12 4.64 -0.12
CA VAL A 95 -12.84 6.09 -0.07
C VAL A 95 -11.81 6.47 -1.13
N TYR A 96 -10.77 5.65 -1.29
CA TYR A 96 -9.61 5.98 -2.12
C TYR A 96 -9.68 5.42 -3.53
N ILE A 97 -10.23 4.20 -3.72
CA ILE A 97 -10.22 3.53 -5.03
C ILE A 97 -11.46 3.82 -5.88
N SER A 98 -12.51 4.44 -5.33
CA SER A 98 -13.76 4.73 -6.07
C SER A 98 -13.80 6.14 -6.68
N THR A 99 -12.64 6.78 -6.87
CA THR A 99 -12.52 8.11 -7.49
C THR A 99 -11.36 8.10 -8.48
N PHE A 100 -11.11 9.21 -9.17
CA PHE A 100 -9.91 9.36 -9.96
C PHE A 100 -8.69 9.40 -9.05
N SER A 101 -7.95 8.30 -9.00
CA SER A 101 -6.78 8.16 -8.14
C SER A 101 -5.77 7.20 -8.73
N LYS A 102 -4.49 7.46 -8.45
CA LYS A 102 -3.41 6.51 -8.75
C LYS A 102 -3.61 5.18 -8.00
N ASP A 103 -4.35 5.18 -6.89
CA ASP A 103 -4.64 3.98 -6.08
C ASP A 103 -5.63 3.03 -6.75
N PHE A 104 -6.63 3.55 -7.48
CA PHE A 104 -7.46 2.73 -8.35
C PHE A 104 -6.64 2.10 -9.49
N VAL A 105 -5.67 2.83 -10.04
CA VAL A 105 -4.74 2.28 -11.04
C VAL A 105 -3.88 1.16 -10.43
N VAL A 106 -3.32 1.33 -9.23
CA VAL A 106 -2.63 0.24 -8.50
C VAL A 106 -3.55 -0.95 -8.30
N PHE A 107 -4.78 -0.71 -7.85
CA PHE A 107 -5.74 -1.78 -7.61
C PHE A 107 -6.03 -2.58 -8.89
N SER A 108 -6.36 -1.89 -9.98
CA SER A 108 -6.75 -2.51 -11.26
C SER A 108 -5.58 -3.10 -12.05
N MET A 109 -4.40 -2.48 -12.03
CA MET A 109 -3.23 -2.94 -12.81
C MET A 109 -2.29 -3.84 -12.02
N VAL A 110 -2.22 -3.73 -10.70
CA VAL A 110 -1.26 -4.51 -9.90
C VAL A 110 -1.96 -5.56 -9.05
N VAL A 111 -2.91 -5.14 -8.20
CA VAL A 111 -3.51 -6.06 -7.22
C VAL A 111 -4.45 -7.04 -7.89
N LEU A 112 -5.32 -6.59 -8.79
CA LEU A 112 -6.28 -7.46 -9.45
C LEU A 112 -5.57 -8.53 -10.32
N PRO A 113 -4.57 -8.21 -11.17
CA PRO A 113 -3.81 -9.23 -11.89
C PRO A 113 -3.02 -10.15 -10.96
N PHE A 114 -2.54 -9.66 -9.81
CA PHE A 114 -1.89 -10.53 -8.82
C PHE A 114 -2.85 -11.64 -8.36
N ILE A 115 -4.08 -11.26 -7.99
CA ILE A 115 -5.11 -12.19 -7.51
C ILE A 115 -5.38 -13.30 -8.52
N PHE A 116 -5.50 -12.95 -9.81
CA PHE A 116 -5.76 -13.92 -10.87
C PHE A 116 -4.53 -14.78 -11.22
N PHE A 117 -3.33 -14.19 -11.26
CA PHE A 117 -2.16 -14.83 -11.85
C PHE A 117 -1.13 -15.38 -10.88
N GLU A 118 -1.17 -15.06 -9.58
CA GLU A 118 -0.07 -15.38 -8.65
C GLU A 118 0.31 -16.88 -8.59
N LYS A 119 -0.63 -17.81 -8.82
CA LYS A 119 -0.39 -19.25 -8.72
C LYS A 119 0.16 -19.88 -10.00
N LYS A 120 -0.34 -19.45 -11.17
CA LYS A 120 -0.10 -20.12 -12.46
C LYS A 120 0.77 -19.31 -13.41
N ARG A 121 0.64 -17.99 -13.42
CA ARG A 121 1.24 -17.11 -14.44
C ARG A 121 1.83 -15.84 -13.82
N LEU A 122 2.58 -15.98 -12.74
CA LEU A 122 3.13 -14.85 -11.99
C LEU A 122 4.05 -13.94 -12.83
N TRP A 123 4.66 -14.46 -13.90
CA TRP A 123 5.41 -13.65 -14.87
C TRP A 123 4.51 -12.64 -15.59
N ILE A 124 3.24 -12.97 -15.89
CA ILE A 124 2.27 -12.03 -16.47
C ILE A 124 2.04 -10.89 -15.49
N TRP A 125 1.81 -11.21 -14.21
CA TRP A 125 1.68 -10.18 -13.17
C TRP A 125 2.94 -9.29 -13.08
N THR A 126 4.13 -9.86 -13.25
CA THR A 126 5.37 -9.07 -13.27
C THR A 126 5.37 -8.05 -14.42
N LEU A 127 4.89 -8.42 -15.61
CA LEU A 127 4.76 -7.48 -16.74
C LEU A 127 3.78 -6.33 -16.42
N PHE A 128 2.66 -6.62 -15.76
CA PHE A 128 1.72 -5.59 -15.30
C PHE A 128 2.37 -4.62 -14.30
N VAL A 129 3.17 -5.13 -13.36
CA VAL A 129 3.89 -4.28 -12.40
C VAL A 129 4.97 -3.44 -13.08
N LEU A 130 5.71 -3.99 -14.05
CA LEU A 130 6.71 -3.24 -14.81
C LEU A 130 6.07 -2.13 -15.64
N PHE A 131 4.94 -2.42 -16.29
CA PHE A 131 4.14 -1.41 -16.99
C PHE A 131 3.69 -0.31 -16.02
N TYR A 132 3.16 -0.70 -14.85
CA TYR A 132 2.74 0.25 -13.84
C TYR A 132 3.92 1.12 -13.33
N ALA A 133 5.07 0.50 -13.07
CA ALA A 133 6.27 1.18 -12.58
C ALA A 133 6.76 2.24 -13.57
N PHE A 134 6.80 1.90 -14.86
CA PHE A 134 7.29 2.79 -15.91
C PHE A 134 6.37 4.01 -16.13
N PHE A 135 5.05 3.82 -16.15
CA PHE A 135 4.12 4.91 -16.48
C PHE A 135 3.62 5.70 -15.27
N PHE A 136 3.49 5.07 -14.11
CA PHE A 136 2.80 5.69 -12.97
C PHE A 136 3.72 5.96 -11.80
N ARG A 137 4.55 4.99 -11.36
CA ARG A 137 5.38 5.18 -10.15
C ARG A 137 6.67 4.37 -10.22
N ASN A 138 7.78 5.03 -10.57
CA ASN A 138 9.09 4.40 -10.77
C ASN A 138 9.60 3.58 -9.57
N TYR A 139 9.27 3.97 -8.34
CA TYR A 139 9.73 3.21 -7.16
C TYR A 139 9.15 1.78 -7.10
N TRP A 140 8.12 1.45 -7.90
CA TRP A 140 7.64 0.07 -8.01
C TRP A 140 8.64 -0.88 -8.68
N PHE A 141 9.67 -0.38 -9.37
CA PHE A 141 10.82 -1.19 -9.78
C PHE A 141 11.56 -1.78 -8.57
N ILE A 142 11.63 -1.04 -7.46
CA ILE A 142 12.20 -1.54 -6.20
C ILE A 142 11.25 -2.59 -5.61
N THR A 143 9.93 -2.33 -5.60
CA THR A 143 8.94 -3.26 -5.07
C THR A 143 8.97 -4.62 -5.79
N ILE A 144 9.04 -4.65 -7.12
CA ILE A 144 9.08 -5.91 -7.87
C ILE A 144 10.42 -6.65 -7.73
N SER A 145 11.53 -5.91 -7.65
CA SER A 145 12.85 -6.48 -7.37
C SER A 145 12.88 -7.17 -6.00
N LEU A 146 12.39 -6.47 -4.97
CA LEU A 146 12.25 -7.02 -3.62
C LEU A 146 11.30 -8.22 -3.59
N PHE A 147 10.19 -8.16 -4.32
CA PHE A 147 9.24 -9.27 -4.38
C PHE A 147 9.92 -10.56 -4.82
N TRP A 148 10.66 -10.53 -5.93
CA TRP A 148 11.35 -11.72 -6.44
C TRP A 148 12.49 -12.16 -5.52
N GLY A 149 13.28 -11.22 -4.99
CA GLY A 149 14.35 -11.53 -4.04
C GLY A 149 13.83 -12.19 -2.76
N ILE A 150 12.79 -11.62 -2.15
CA ILE A 150 12.17 -12.16 -0.95
C ILE A 150 11.53 -13.51 -1.24
N LYS A 151 10.77 -13.63 -2.33
CA LYS A 151 10.10 -14.88 -2.72
C LYS A 151 11.08 -16.03 -2.91
N LEU A 152 12.17 -15.80 -3.63
CA LEU A 152 13.11 -16.86 -4.01
C LEU A 152 14.02 -17.27 -2.86
N PHE A 153 14.43 -16.33 -1.99
CA PHE A 153 15.53 -16.58 -1.06
C PHE A 153 15.16 -16.45 0.43
N ILE A 154 14.20 -15.59 0.80
CA ILE A 154 14.08 -15.07 2.17
C ILE A 154 12.77 -15.45 2.85
N VAL A 155 11.64 -15.42 2.14
CA VAL A 155 10.28 -15.48 2.74
C VAL A 155 10.01 -16.74 3.55
N LYS A 156 10.69 -17.84 3.24
CA LYS A 156 10.56 -19.12 3.97
C LYS A 156 11.53 -19.25 5.15
N LYS A 157 12.33 -18.21 5.42
CA LYS A 157 13.40 -18.19 6.42
C LYS A 157 13.20 -16.95 7.32
N PRO A 158 12.28 -16.98 8.30
CA PRO A 158 11.93 -15.80 9.09
C PRO A 158 13.13 -15.19 9.83
N LYS A 159 14.08 -16.01 10.31
CA LYS A 159 15.33 -15.51 10.91
C LYS A 159 16.18 -14.72 9.92
N LEU A 160 16.27 -15.19 8.66
CA LEU A 160 16.98 -14.48 7.60
C LEU A 160 16.25 -13.19 7.22
N LEU A 161 14.91 -13.19 7.22
CA LEU A 161 14.13 -11.98 6.98
C LEU A 161 14.44 -10.88 8.00
N LEU A 162 14.54 -11.22 9.28
CA LEU A 162 14.89 -10.26 10.34
C LEU A 162 16.26 -9.61 10.12
N ILE A 163 17.22 -10.34 9.53
CA ILE A 163 18.56 -9.82 9.20
C ILE A 163 18.53 -9.05 7.87
N ALA A 164 17.80 -9.55 6.89
CA ALA A 164 17.74 -8.98 5.55
C ALA A 164 17.09 -7.59 5.53
N ILE A 165 16.15 -7.31 6.44
CA ILE A 165 15.47 -6.01 6.50
C ILE A 165 16.44 -4.87 6.87
N PRO A 166 17.20 -4.92 7.99
CA PRO A 166 18.25 -3.94 8.28
C PRO A 166 19.31 -3.84 7.18
N VAL A 167 19.76 -4.97 6.63
CA VAL A 167 20.76 -5.00 5.55
C VAL A 167 20.24 -4.27 4.31
N TYR A 168 18.98 -4.49 3.93
CA TYR A 168 18.34 -3.78 2.84
C TYR A 168 18.36 -2.25 3.05
N TYR A 169 18.00 -1.78 4.24
CA TYR A 169 18.01 -0.33 4.53
C TYR A 169 19.41 0.26 4.51
N ILE A 170 20.41 -0.46 5.04
CA ILE A 170 21.81 -0.01 4.97
C ILE A 170 22.25 0.09 3.52
N LEU A 171 21.99 -0.93 2.70
CA LEU A 171 22.39 -0.95 1.30
C LEU A 171 21.72 0.14 0.48
N ILE A 172 20.40 0.34 0.61
CA ILE A 172 19.69 1.35 -0.19
C ILE A 172 20.09 2.77 0.23
N SER A 173 20.25 3.04 1.53
CA SER A 173 20.75 4.34 2.01
C SER A 173 22.17 4.60 1.56
N PHE A 174 23.06 3.59 1.63
CA PHE A 174 24.43 3.70 1.15
C PHE A 174 24.49 3.98 -0.36
N VAL A 175 23.79 3.19 -1.16
CA VAL A 175 23.77 3.34 -2.63
C VAL A 175 23.20 4.71 -3.01
N TYR A 176 22.12 5.16 -2.38
CA TYR A 176 21.54 6.46 -2.66
C TYR A 176 22.51 7.60 -2.30
N PHE A 177 23.06 7.58 -1.09
CA PHE A 177 24.03 8.57 -0.63
C PHE A 177 25.27 8.61 -1.53
N TYR A 178 25.78 7.45 -1.96
CA TYR A 178 26.94 7.36 -2.84
C TYR A 178 26.68 7.94 -4.24
N ILE A 179 25.50 7.71 -4.81
CA ILE A 179 25.14 8.17 -6.16
C ILE A 179 24.77 9.66 -6.17
N PHE A 180 23.96 10.10 -5.21
CA PHE A 180 23.35 11.45 -5.23
C PHE A 180 24.03 12.44 -4.30
N GLY A 181 24.92 11.99 -3.40
CA GLY A 181 25.60 12.84 -2.43
C GLY A 181 24.68 13.44 -1.36
N THR A 182 23.41 13.00 -1.31
CA THR A 182 22.39 13.52 -0.39
C THR A 182 21.72 12.40 0.39
N PRO A 183 21.19 12.69 1.59
CA PRO A 183 20.37 11.77 2.35
C PRO A 183 19.12 11.31 1.59
N LEU A 184 18.77 10.02 1.68
CA LEU A 184 17.54 9.49 1.10
C LEU A 184 16.30 10.09 1.79
N SER A 185 16.43 10.51 3.05
CA SER A 185 15.38 11.16 3.83
C SER A 185 14.92 12.48 3.23
N LEU A 186 15.76 13.13 2.41
CA LEU A 186 15.46 14.37 1.73
C LEU A 186 14.27 14.24 0.76
N ILE A 187 14.04 13.06 0.18
CA ILE A 187 12.87 12.78 -0.66
C ILE A 187 11.57 13.01 0.13
N ARG A 188 11.51 12.50 1.37
CA ARG A 188 10.35 12.67 2.25
C ARG A 188 10.22 14.10 2.76
N TYR A 189 11.34 14.79 2.94
CA TYR A 189 11.34 16.20 3.30
C TYR A 189 10.66 17.04 2.21
N TYR A 190 11.11 16.93 0.95
CA TYR A 190 10.51 17.65 -0.17
C TYR A 190 9.03 17.32 -0.37
N ALA A 191 8.64 16.05 -0.22
CA ALA A 191 7.24 15.64 -0.30
C ALA A 191 6.34 16.25 0.80
N ASN A 192 6.93 16.74 1.89
CA ASN A 192 6.22 17.34 3.01
C ASN A 192 6.30 18.88 3.06
N MET A 193 7.15 19.53 2.25
CA MET A 193 7.38 20.98 2.32
C MET A 193 6.14 21.83 2.00
N ASP A 194 5.33 21.41 1.03
CA ASP A 194 4.18 22.19 0.54
C ASP A 194 2.85 21.82 1.21
N ARG A 195 2.90 21.15 2.36
CA ARG A 195 1.69 20.64 3.02
C ARG A 195 1.05 21.68 3.94
N ASP A 196 -0.28 21.72 3.92
CA ASP A 196 -1.06 22.52 4.86
C ASP A 196 -0.89 22.01 6.31
N ALA A 197 -1.04 22.93 7.27
CA ALA A 197 -0.78 22.67 8.70
C ALA A 197 -1.57 21.45 9.26
N ASP A 198 -2.74 21.16 8.71
CA ASP A 198 -3.56 20.01 9.10
C ASP A 198 -3.13 18.68 8.46
N SER A 199 -2.50 18.69 7.28
CA SER A 199 -1.93 17.49 6.65
C SER A 199 -0.50 17.22 7.13
N ALA A 200 0.20 18.26 7.61
CA ALA A 200 1.50 18.14 8.23
C ALA A 200 1.47 17.37 9.57
N GLN A 201 0.34 17.34 10.28
CA GLN A 201 0.20 16.67 11.59
C GLN A 201 0.48 15.16 11.56
N THR A 202 0.20 14.51 10.44
CA THR A 202 0.43 13.06 10.28
C THR A 202 1.73 12.74 9.55
N ALA A 203 2.56 13.75 9.27
CA ALA A 203 3.85 13.56 8.61
C ALA A 203 4.72 12.62 9.45
N ILE A 204 5.32 11.64 8.79
CA ILE A 204 6.25 10.74 9.45
C ILE A 204 7.57 11.52 9.59
N SER A 205 7.99 11.76 10.82
CA SER A 205 9.21 12.51 11.12
C SER A 205 10.46 11.64 10.96
N ILE A 206 11.61 12.31 10.98
CA ILE A 206 12.91 11.68 11.23
C ILE A 206 13.03 11.51 12.74
N PHE A 207 13.28 10.28 13.21
CA PHE A 207 13.32 9.94 14.63
C PHE A 207 14.74 10.04 15.22
N ILE A 208 15.76 9.69 14.44
CA ILE A 208 17.17 9.76 14.82
C ILE A 208 17.82 10.87 13.99
N LYS A 209 18.38 11.88 14.66
CA LYS A 209 19.13 12.95 13.99
C LYS A 209 20.48 12.44 13.51
N GLY A 210 20.86 12.79 12.29
CA GLY A 210 22.16 12.48 11.71
C GLY A 210 22.07 12.27 10.20
N ASP A 211 23.15 12.64 9.51
CA ASP A 211 23.18 12.70 8.03
C ASP A 211 24.01 11.58 7.41
N ASN A 212 24.35 10.54 8.19
CA ASN A 212 25.05 9.37 7.68
C ASN A 212 24.05 8.25 7.32
N PHE A 213 24.43 7.42 6.35
CA PHE A 213 23.58 6.37 5.81
C PHE A 213 23.16 5.31 6.85
N LEU A 214 23.93 5.12 7.94
CA LEU A 214 23.55 4.19 9.02
C LEU A 214 22.41 4.75 9.87
N MET A 215 22.44 6.04 10.19
CA MET A 215 21.36 6.71 10.91
C MET A 215 20.09 6.77 10.07
N GLU A 216 20.21 6.96 8.75
CA GLU A 216 19.08 6.85 7.83
C GLU A 216 18.47 5.45 7.81
N ALA A 217 19.31 4.42 7.68
CA ALA A 217 18.85 3.04 7.71
C ALA A 217 18.10 2.71 9.01
N ALA A 218 18.60 3.19 10.16
CA ALA A 218 17.92 3.06 11.44
C ALA A 218 16.57 3.80 11.47
N ASN A 219 16.49 5.01 10.90
CA ASN A 219 15.24 5.76 10.76
C ASN A 219 14.19 5.00 9.92
N TYR A 220 14.59 4.37 8.82
CA TYR A 220 13.67 3.57 7.99
C TYR A 220 13.21 2.30 8.69
N PHE A 221 14.10 1.67 9.47
CA PHE A 221 13.72 0.55 10.31
C PHE A 221 12.68 0.94 11.37
N ILE A 222 12.89 2.07 12.06
CA ILE A 222 11.92 2.62 13.02
C ILE A 222 10.61 2.99 12.30
N THR A 223 10.70 3.62 11.13
CA THR A 223 9.52 3.96 10.32
C THR A 223 8.73 2.70 9.98
N LEU A 224 9.38 1.62 9.55
CA LEU A 224 8.71 0.35 9.26
C LEU A 224 7.95 -0.18 10.49
N ILE A 225 8.58 -0.16 11.67
CA ILE A 225 7.93 -0.57 12.93
C ILE A 225 6.70 0.31 13.20
N PHE A 226 6.82 1.62 13.04
CA PHE A 226 5.71 2.54 13.26
C PHE A 226 4.66 2.54 12.16
N LEU A 227 4.93 2.03 10.96
CA LEU A 227 3.88 1.77 9.98
C LEU A 227 3.07 0.51 10.35
N ILE A 228 3.69 -0.45 11.03
CA ILE A 228 3.03 -1.68 11.52
C ILE A 228 2.22 -1.38 12.78
N ILE A 229 2.77 -0.61 13.72
CA ILE A 229 2.11 -0.15 14.94
C ILE A 229 2.27 1.38 15.03
N PRO A 230 1.29 2.17 14.53
CA PRO A 230 1.35 3.65 14.47
C PRO A 230 1.31 4.38 15.82
N ILE A 231 2.31 4.16 16.67
CA ILE A 231 2.44 4.85 17.96
C ILE A 231 2.46 6.38 17.79
N PRO A 232 3.21 6.97 16.83
CA PRO A 232 3.17 8.43 16.63
C PRO A 232 1.77 8.96 16.31
N LEU A 233 0.97 8.20 15.56
CA LEU A 233 -0.41 8.54 15.23
C LEU A 233 -1.32 8.46 16.47
N LEU A 234 -1.10 7.47 17.34
CA LEU A 234 -1.81 7.32 18.62
C LEU A 234 -1.56 8.53 19.55
N LEU A 235 -0.32 9.01 19.61
CA LEU A 235 0.10 10.11 20.49
C LEU A 235 -0.55 11.45 20.13
N LEU A 236 -1.09 11.61 18.91
CA LEU A 236 -1.87 12.79 18.53
C LEU A 236 -3.24 12.86 19.25
N ALA A 237 -3.67 11.76 19.90
CA ALA A 237 -4.85 11.67 20.77
C ALA A 237 -6.19 12.14 20.14
N LYS A 238 -6.30 12.21 18.81
CA LYS A 238 -7.56 12.50 18.12
C LYS A 238 -8.35 11.20 17.90
N PRO A 239 -9.68 11.17 18.13
CA PRO A 239 -10.48 9.95 18.00
C PRO A 239 -10.31 9.21 16.66
N PHE A 240 -10.28 9.95 15.55
CA PHE A 240 -10.05 9.38 14.22
C PHE A 240 -8.69 8.66 14.09
N TYR A 241 -7.63 9.24 14.66
CA TYR A 241 -6.27 8.69 14.62
C TYR A 241 -6.10 7.46 15.52
N ILE A 242 -6.82 7.41 16.64
CA ILE A 242 -6.87 6.24 17.53
C ILE A 242 -7.50 5.05 16.79
N VAL A 243 -8.66 5.27 16.15
CA VAL A 243 -9.34 4.23 15.34
C VAL A 243 -8.44 3.76 14.21
N LEU A 244 -7.78 4.69 13.52
CA LEU A 244 -6.88 4.36 12.42
C LEU A 244 -5.68 3.53 12.88
N THR A 245 -5.08 3.89 14.01
CA THR A 245 -3.99 3.13 14.64
C THR A 245 -4.42 1.72 14.97
N PHE A 246 -5.61 1.56 15.57
CA PHE A 246 -6.15 0.25 15.90
C PHE A 246 -6.35 -0.61 14.66
N LEU A 247 -6.96 -0.06 13.59
CA LEU A 247 -7.18 -0.78 12.35
C LEU A 247 -5.85 -1.20 11.70
N ILE A 248 -4.88 -0.30 11.58
CA ILE A 248 -3.55 -0.65 11.04
C ILE A 248 -2.88 -1.75 11.87
N SER A 249 -2.93 -1.63 13.20
CA SER A 249 -2.31 -2.61 14.10
C SER A 249 -2.98 -3.98 14.01
N VAL A 250 -4.32 -4.04 13.97
CA VAL A 250 -5.08 -5.28 13.79
C VAL A 250 -4.80 -5.90 12.43
N PHE A 251 -4.69 -5.10 11.38
CA PHE A 251 -4.34 -5.55 10.04
C PHE A 251 -3.00 -6.29 10.05
N PHE A 252 -1.94 -5.67 10.54
CA PHE A 252 -0.62 -6.27 10.55
C PHE A 252 -0.46 -7.38 11.58
N PHE A 253 -1.17 -7.32 12.71
CA PHE A 253 -1.20 -8.42 13.66
C PHE A 253 -1.72 -9.71 13.01
N ASN A 254 -2.84 -9.64 12.27
CA ASN A 254 -3.37 -10.81 11.56
C ASN A 254 -2.43 -11.29 10.46
N PHE A 255 -1.78 -10.37 9.73
CA PHE A 255 -0.78 -10.73 8.73
C PHE A 255 0.43 -11.45 9.35
N ILE A 256 1.05 -10.89 10.40
CA ILE A 256 2.20 -11.47 11.09
C ILE A 256 1.83 -12.82 11.70
N LYS A 257 0.66 -12.93 12.33
CA LYS A 257 0.16 -14.19 12.88
C LYS A 257 0.04 -15.27 11.81
N LEU A 258 -0.51 -14.95 10.63
CA LEU A 258 -0.56 -15.90 9.53
C LEU A 258 0.84 -16.23 9.01
N TYR A 259 1.71 -15.24 8.84
CA TYR A 259 3.08 -15.42 8.36
C TYR A 259 3.88 -16.37 9.24
N VAL A 260 3.92 -16.13 10.56
CA VAL A 260 4.66 -16.97 11.51
C VAL A 260 4.15 -18.42 11.48
N LYS A 261 2.85 -18.63 11.25
CA LYS A 261 2.28 -19.97 11.19
C LYS A 261 2.53 -20.68 9.85
N GLU A 262 2.50 -19.94 8.73
CA GLU A 262 2.39 -20.51 7.38
C GLU A 262 3.57 -20.12 6.47
N PHE A 263 4.68 -19.56 6.98
CA PHE A 263 5.80 -19.10 6.14
C PHE A 263 6.41 -20.21 5.26
N SER A 264 6.33 -21.47 5.68
CA SER A 264 6.80 -22.64 4.91
C SER A 264 5.81 -23.07 3.82
N ASN A 265 4.54 -22.66 3.93
CA ASN A 265 3.48 -23.02 3.02
C ASN A 265 3.64 -22.29 1.68
N LYS A 266 3.76 -23.08 0.60
CA LYS A 266 3.92 -22.57 -0.76
C LYS A 266 2.73 -21.72 -1.20
N ASP A 267 1.56 -21.94 -0.62
CA ASP A 267 0.35 -21.23 -1.02
C ASP A 267 0.39 -19.74 -0.67
N TYR A 268 1.01 -19.37 0.44
CA TYR A 268 1.06 -17.98 0.91
C TYR A 268 2.36 -17.26 0.55
N THR A 269 3.33 -17.98 -0.01
CA THR A 269 4.67 -17.46 -0.35
C THR A 269 4.58 -16.18 -1.17
N ASN A 270 3.72 -16.12 -2.19
CA ASN A 270 3.58 -14.92 -3.02
C ASN A 270 2.92 -13.76 -2.27
N ILE A 271 1.84 -14.02 -1.51
CA ILE A 271 1.16 -12.98 -0.70
C ILE A 271 2.14 -12.36 0.29
N PHE A 272 2.87 -13.20 1.04
CA PHE A 272 3.86 -12.72 2.01
C PHE A 272 4.95 -11.91 1.33
N SER A 273 5.49 -12.41 0.22
CA SER A 273 6.53 -11.70 -0.53
C SER A 273 6.04 -10.34 -1.02
N PHE A 274 4.80 -10.26 -1.50
CA PHE A 274 4.25 -9.00 -2.01
C PHE A 274 4.01 -7.99 -0.89
N VAL A 275 3.35 -8.40 0.19
CA VAL A 275 3.05 -7.50 1.32
C VAL A 275 4.33 -7.02 2.01
N ILE A 276 5.31 -7.90 2.24
CA ILE A 276 6.60 -7.52 2.83
C ILE A 276 7.32 -6.52 1.91
N SER A 277 7.43 -6.82 0.62
CA SER A 277 8.13 -5.94 -0.35
C SER A 277 7.46 -4.58 -0.45
N PHE A 278 6.12 -4.56 -0.47
CA PHE A 278 5.35 -3.33 -0.45
C PHE A 278 5.66 -2.51 0.81
N MET A 279 5.64 -3.13 1.99
CA MET A 279 5.92 -2.45 3.26
C MET A 279 7.33 -1.89 3.36
N LEU A 280 8.34 -2.62 2.87
CA LEU A 280 9.72 -2.14 2.86
C LEU A 280 9.86 -0.87 2.02
N VAL A 281 9.23 -0.83 0.84
CA VAL A 281 9.27 0.35 -0.03
C VAL A 281 8.43 1.50 0.53
N GLN A 282 7.27 1.21 1.11
CA GLN A 282 6.45 2.24 1.76
C GLN A 282 7.21 2.91 2.90
N SER A 283 7.92 2.18 3.75
CA SER A 283 8.69 2.81 4.83
C SER A 283 9.77 3.82 4.35
N LEU A 284 10.26 3.66 3.11
CA LEU A 284 11.25 4.57 2.52
C LEU A 284 10.62 5.87 2.03
N PHE A 285 9.52 5.75 1.29
CA PHE A 285 8.96 6.85 0.51
C PHE A 285 7.72 7.49 1.12
N GLU A 286 7.07 6.82 2.07
CA GLU A 286 5.80 7.29 2.59
C GLU A 286 5.99 8.57 3.42
N PRO A 287 5.34 9.68 3.05
CA PRO A 287 5.53 10.96 3.72
C PRO A 287 4.68 11.11 4.98
N ASP A 288 3.52 10.44 5.08
CA ASP A 288 2.57 10.54 6.20
C ASP A 288 1.66 9.31 6.37
N TYR A 289 1.03 9.19 7.53
CA TYR A 289 0.11 8.07 7.83
C TYR A 289 -1.21 8.06 7.05
N GLY A 290 -1.71 9.22 6.61
CA GLY A 290 -2.93 9.30 5.80
C GLY A 290 -2.70 8.74 4.40
N SER A 291 -1.61 9.17 3.76
CA SER A 291 -1.15 8.63 2.48
C SER A 291 -0.80 7.14 2.59
N PHE A 292 -0.20 6.71 3.70
CA PHE A 292 0.08 5.29 3.95
C PHE A 292 -1.19 4.43 3.87
N VAL A 293 -2.26 4.86 4.55
CA VAL A 293 -3.54 4.15 4.57
C VAL A 293 -4.18 4.12 3.19
N LYS A 294 -4.08 5.23 2.45
CA LYS A 294 -4.54 5.34 1.07
C LYS A 294 -3.80 4.38 0.14
N HIS A 295 -2.49 4.23 0.29
CA HIS A 295 -1.69 3.31 -0.53
C HIS A 295 -1.82 1.85 -0.09
N LEU A 296 -2.14 1.59 1.19
CA LEU A 296 -2.43 0.25 1.69
C LEU A 296 -3.80 -0.26 1.25
N ALA A 297 -4.78 0.64 1.06
CA ALA A 297 -6.16 0.30 0.72
C ALA A 297 -6.34 -0.65 -0.48
N PRO A 298 -5.65 -0.46 -1.63
CA PRO A 298 -5.70 -1.42 -2.73
C PRO A 298 -5.32 -2.85 -2.33
N LEU A 299 -4.46 -3.05 -1.34
CA LEU A 299 -3.96 -4.37 -0.92
C LEU A 299 -4.88 -5.09 0.06
N TYR A 300 -5.92 -4.43 0.61
CA TYR A 300 -6.80 -5.02 1.61
C TYR A 300 -7.38 -6.40 1.23
N PRO A 301 -7.81 -6.66 -0.02
CA PRO A 301 -8.31 -7.98 -0.41
C PRO A 301 -7.31 -9.11 -0.16
N LEU A 302 -6.02 -8.87 -0.37
CA LEU A 302 -4.96 -9.88 -0.15
C LEU A 302 -4.85 -10.27 1.32
N ILE A 303 -5.12 -9.34 2.22
CA ILE A 303 -5.04 -9.54 3.67
C ILE A 303 -6.34 -10.08 4.26
N PHE A 304 -7.45 -10.02 3.52
CA PHE A 304 -8.67 -10.72 3.95
C PHE A 304 -8.46 -12.23 4.06
N VAL A 305 -7.52 -12.81 3.32
CA VAL A 305 -7.08 -14.20 3.52
C VAL A 305 -6.54 -14.42 4.95
N CYS A 306 -5.76 -13.46 5.46
CA CYS A 306 -5.17 -13.50 6.80
C CYS A 306 -6.21 -13.38 7.90
N ILE A 307 -7.25 -12.56 7.67
CA ILE A 307 -8.34 -12.36 8.62
C ILE A 307 -9.31 -13.55 8.58
N ALA A 308 -9.71 -13.98 7.37
CA ALA A 308 -10.77 -14.95 7.18
C ALA A 308 -10.35 -16.37 7.52
N LYS A 309 -9.10 -16.78 7.23
CA LYS A 309 -8.67 -18.14 7.51
C LYS A 309 -8.70 -18.39 9.03
N ASN A 310 -9.51 -19.36 9.46
CA ASN A 310 -9.40 -19.90 10.80
C ASN A 310 -8.10 -20.69 10.86
N THR A 311 -7.06 -20.08 11.41
CA THR A 311 -5.96 -20.84 11.97
C THR A 311 -6.55 -21.66 13.12
N LYS A 312 -6.96 -22.91 12.87
CA LYS A 312 -7.00 -23.91 13.95
C LYS A 312 -5.67 -23.79 14.66
N ALA A 313 -5.67 -23.44 15.95
CA ALA A 313 -4.44 -23.58 16.73
C ALA A 313 -3.99 -25.03 16.54
N VAL A 314 -2.70 -25.23 16.30
CA VAL A 314 -2.15 -26.58 16.40
C VAL A 314 -2.44 -26.99 17.84
N GLU A 315 -3.38 -27.91 18.02
CA GLU A 315 -3.48 -28.67 19.26
C GLU A 315 -2.15 -29.43 19.35
N ASN A 316 -1.26 -28.90 20.19
CA ASN A 316 -0.05 -29.61 20.62
C ASN A 316 -0.43 -30.53 21.78
#